data_AF-A0A7V5C5P4-F1
#
_entry.id   AF-A0A7V5C5P4-F1
#
_cell.length_a   1.000
_cell.length_b   1.000
_cell.length_c   1.000
_cell.angle_alpha   90.00
_cell.angle_beta   90.00
_cell.angle_gamma   90.00
#
_symmetry.space_group_name_H-M   'P 1'
#
loop_
_entity.id
_entity.type
_entity.pdbx_description
1 polymer ?
#
loop_
_entity_poly.entity_id
_entity_poly.type
_entity_poly.pdbx_seq_one_letter_code
_entity_poly.pdbx_strand_id
1 'polypeptide(L)'
;MRKEQIYVLGRNADRYVAGRPHAGTYAEESHDVLQAVMKVDPQPPVPEKRELERLTELADQRQYDTDEAKALLKKLQEHISPNHSQLKRIKRSVERLKRLKGILTR
;
A
#
# COMPACT_ATOMS: atom_id res chain seq x y z
N MET A 1 18.75 12.31 25.09
CA MET A 1 17.37 11.80 25.28
C MET A 1 17.45 10.40 25.87
N ARG A 2 16.69 10.14 26.93
CA ARG A 2 16.64 8.84 27.61
C ARG A 2 15.60 7.97 26.88
N LYS A 3 16.03 6.84 26.33
CA LYS A 3 15.15 5.96 25.53
C LYS A 3 14.31 5.13 26.51
N GLU A 4 13.04 5.47 26.68
CA GLU A 4 12.15 4.67 27.52
C GLU A 4 11.94 3.30 26.86
N GLN A 5 12.25 2.24 27.61
CA GLN A 5 12.08 0.87 27.15
C GLN A 5 10.73 0.35 27.63
N ILE A 6 9.71 0.47 26.78
CA ILE A 6 8.39 -0.11 27.03
C ILE A 6 8.47 -1.60 26.69
N TYR A 7 8.15 -2.47 27.65
CA TYR A 7 8.04 -3.92 27.44
C TYR A 7 6.58 -4.36 27.55
N VAL A 8 6.15 -5.26 26.67
CA VAL A 8 4.81 -5.84 26.70
C VAL A 8 4.85 -7.08 27.58
N LEU A 9 4.08 -7.08 28.67
CA LEU A 9 3.93 -8.25 29.54
C LEU A 9 2.86 -9.18 28.97
N GLY A 10 3.26 -10.38 28.57
CA GLY A 10 2.37 -11.48 28.18
C GLY A 10 2.39 -12.60 29.21
N ARG A 11 1.44 -13.52 29.14
CA ARG A 11 1.44 -14.76 29.93
C ARG A 11 1.63 -15.94 28.99
N ASN A 12 2.67 -16.73 29.21
CA ASN A 12 2.89 -17.99 28.51
C ASN A 12 2.79 -19.13 29.52
N ALA A 13 1.78 -19.99 29.36
CA ALA A 13 1.32 -20.93 30.38
C ALA A 13 1.09 -20.22 31.75
N ASP A 14 1.99 -20.43 32.72
CA ASP A 14 1.95 -19.83 34.06
C ASP A 14 3.09 -18.86 34.37
N ARG A 15 3.83 -18.40 33.36
CA ARG A 15 4.91 -17.43 33.52
C ARG A 15 4.60 -16.12 32.81
N TYR A 16 4.86 -15.02 33.48
CA TYR A 16 4.88 -13.70 32.85
C TYR A 16 6.14 -13.56 32.00
N VAL A 17 5.97 -13.22 30.73
CA VAL A 17 7.06 -13.01 29.78
C VAL A 17 7.02 -11.57 29.28
N ALA A 18 8.17 -10.89 29.29
CA ALA A 18 8.30 -9.53 28.77
C ALA A 18 8.83 -9.60 27.32
N GLY A 19 8.01 -9.16 26.36
CA GLY A 19 8.37 -9.07 24.95
C GLY A 19 8.68 -7.63 24.53
N ARG A 20 9.50 -7.44 23.50
CA ARG A 20 9.61 -6.14 22.83
C ARG A 20 8.28 -5.80 22.14
N PRO A 21 7.84 -4.54 22.13
CA PRO A 21 6.68 -4.11 21.35
C PRO A 21 6.88 -4.44 19.87
N HIS A 22 5.80 -4.78 19.19
CA HIS A 22 5.84 -5.18 17.78
C HIS A 22 6.20 -4.04 16.81
N ALA A 23 6.15 -2.78 17.24
CA ALA A 23 6.51 -1.60 16.45
C ALA A 23 7.28 -0.56 17.29
N GLY A 24 8.18 0.18 16.64
CA GLY A 24 8.91 1.28 17.26
C GLY A 24 8.04 2.53 17.30
N THR A 25 7.52 2.89 18.47
CA THR A 25 6.61 4.04 18.63
C THR A 25 7.24 5.42 18.38
N TYR A 26 8.53 5.49 18.02
CA TYR A 26 9.26 6.73 17.77
C TYR A 26 9.84 6.74 16.35
N ALA A 27 9.50 7.79 15.59
CA ALA A 27 9.96 8.03 14.21
C ALA A 27 9.52 6.99 13.15
N GLU A 28 8.57 6.11 13.47
CA GLU A 28 7.83 5.32 12.48
C GLU A 28 6.57 6.05 12.02
N GLU A 29 6.10 5.76 10.81
CA GLU A 29 4.86 6.34 10.30
C GLU A 29 3.66 5.85 11.13
N SER A 30 2.75 6.76 11.48
CA SER A 30 1.64 6.47 12.40
C SER A 30 0.74 5.32 11.94
N HIS A 31 0.65 5.09 10.63
CA HIS A 31 -0.15 4.01 10.05
C HIS A 31 0.48 2.62 10.25
N ASP A 32 1.80 2.50 10.16
CA ASP A 32 2.54 1.25 10.39
C ASP A 32 2.48 0.82 11.86
N VAL A 33 2.66 1.80 12.77
CA VAL A 33 2.54 1.58 14.22
C VAL A 33 1.13 1.12 14.60
N LEU A 34 0.11 1.78 14.03
CA LEU A 34 -1.28 1.43 14.29
C LEU A 34 -1.63 0.03 13.75
N GLN A 35 -1.15 -0.33 12.57
CA GLN A 35 -1.31 -1.67 11.99
C GLN A 35 -0.67 -2.75 12.88
N ALA A 36 0.57 -2.55 13.32
CA ALA A 36 1.30 -3.52 14.13
C ALA A 36 0.66 -3.73 15.52
N VAL A 37 0.13 -2.65 16.12
CA VAL A 37 -0.52 -2.70 17.44
C VAL A 37 -1.93 -3.30 17.34
N MET A 38 -2.72 -2.88 16.36
CA MET A 38 -4.12 -3.29 16.24
C MET A 38 -4.30 -4.62 15.51
N LYS A 39 -3.27 -5.14 14.83
CA LYS A 39 -3.31 -6.36 13.99
C LYS A 39 -4.45 -6.33 12.96
N VAL A 40 -4.83 -5.14 12.50
CA VAL A 40 -5.86 -4.95 11.47
C VAL A 40 -5.18 -4.73 10.12
N ASP A 41 -5.76 -5.29 9.05
CA ASP A 41 -5.37 -4.91 7.68
C ASP A 41 -5.79 -3.44 7.47
N PRO A 42 -4.85 -2.51 7.25
CA PRO A 42 -5.16 -1.08 7.09
C PRO A 42 -5.93 -0.81 5.79
N GLN A 43 -5.92 -1.76 4.84
CA GLN A 43 -6.66 -1.62 3.61
C GLN A 43 -8.10 -2.09 3.82
N PRO A 44 -9.12 -1.21 3.68
CA PRO A 44 -10.50 -1.64 3.73
C PRO A 44 -10.74 -2.72 2.65
N PRO A 45 -11.60 -3.72 2.90
CA PRO A 45 -11.96 -4.69 1.87
C PRO A 45 -12.78 -3.99 0.78
N VAL A 46 -12.08 -3.38 -0.18
CA VAL A 46 -12.68 -2.84 -1.38
C VAL A 46 -12.86 -3.99 -2.38
N PRO A 47 -14.07 -4.22 -2.90
CA PRO A 47 -14.32 -5.20 -3.95
C PRO A 47 -13.33 -5.06 -5.12
N GLU A 48 -12.89 -3.83 -5.38
CA GLU A 48 -12.02 -3.44 -6.47
C GLU A 48 -10.52 -3.74 -6.23
N LYS A 49 -10.15 -4.34 -5.09
CA LYS A 49 -8.76 -4.68 -4.74
C LYS A 49 -8.06 -5.49 -5.83
N ARG A 50 -8.74 -6.53 -6.35
CA ARG A 50 -8.20 -7.39 -7.41
C ARG A 50 -7.94 -6.63 -8.70
N GLU A 51 -8.79 -5.67 -9.01
CA GLU A 51 -8.68 -4.87 -10.23
C GLU A 51 -7.57 -3.83 -10.11
N LEU A 52 -7.37 -3.28 -8.91
CA LEU A 52 -6.24 -2.41 -8.59
C LEU A 52 -4.91 -3.16 -8.66
N GLU A 53 -4.85 -4.37 -8.10
CA GLU A 53 -3.68 -5.25 -8.19
C GLU A 53 -3.37 -5.59 -9.65
N ARG A 54 -4.38 -6.03 -10.41
CA ARG A 54 -4.22 -6.36 -11.82
C ARG A 54 -3.76 -5.17 -12.66
N LEU A 55 -4.32 -3.98 -12.43
CA LEU A 55 -3.90 -2.78 -13.13
C LEU A 55 -2.45 -2.38 -12.75
N THR A 56 -2.04 -2.64 -11.52
CA THR A 56 -0.66 -2.42 -11.07
C THR A 56 0.30 -3.36 -11.80
N GLU A 57 -0.03 -4.66 -11.89
CA GLU A 57 0.76 -5.63 -12.65
C GLU A 57 0.93 -5.23 -14.13
N LEU A 58 -0.15 -4.81 -14.78
CA LEU A 58 -0.13 -4.36 -16.18
C LEU A 58 0.75 -3.12 -16.35
N ALA A 59 0.70 -2.18 -15.40
CA ALA A 59 1.57 -1.01 -15.42
C ALA A 59 3.05 -1.38 -15.23
N ASP A 60 3.36 -2.31 -14.33
CA ASP A 60 4.71 -2.79 -14.06
C ASP A 60 5.30 -3.57 -15.25
N GLN A 61 4.46 -4.33 -15.96
CA GLN A 61 4.82 -5.03 -17.21
C GLN A 61 4.89 -4.09 -18.43
N ARG A 62 4.71 -2.77 -18.25
CA ARG A 62 4.62 -1.76 -19.32
C ARG A 62 3.48 -1.99 -20.32
N GLN A 63 2.49 -2.79 -19.96
CA GLN A 63 1.30 -3.10 -20.76
C GLN A 63 0.14 -2.14 -20.50
N TYR A 64 0.43 -0.89 -20.13
CA TYR A 64 -0.57 0.12 -19.78
C TYR A 64 -1.44 0.58 -20.97
N ASP A 65 -1.04 0.26 -22.20
CA ASP A 65 -1.74 0.67 -23.44
C ASP A 65 -2.67 -0.42 -24.00
N THR A 66 -2.68 -1.59 -23.37
CA THR A 66 -3.59 -2.69 -23.72
C THR A 66 -5.05 -2.32 -23.46
N ASP A 67 -5.97 -2.92 -24.21
CA ASP A 67 -7.40 -2.70 -24.01
C ASP A 67 -7.86 -3.13 -22.62
N GLU A 68 -7.25 -4.18 -22.05
CA GLU A 68 -7.47 -4.63 -20.67
C GLU A 68 -7.12 -3.52 -19.66
N ALA A 69 -5.93 -2.94 -19.77
CA ALA A 69 -5.49 -1.88 -18.86
C ALA A 69 -6.37 -0.62 -18.95
N LYS A 70 -6.80 -0.25 -20.16
CA LYS A 70 -7.71 0.89 -20.37
C LYS A 70 -9.10 0.64 -19.79
N ALA A 71 -9.65 -0.56 -19.99
CA ALA A 71 -10.94 -0.96 -19.45
C ALA A 71 -10.93 -0.99 -17.91
N LEU A 72 -9.89 -1.60 -17.31
CA LEU A 72 -9.67 -1.62 -15.86
C LEU A 72 -9.53 -0.21 -15.30
N LEU A 73 -8.74 0.65 -15.93
CA LEU A 73 -8.57 2.03 -15.48
C LEU A 73 -9.90 2.79 -15.50
N LYS A 74 -10.70 2.64 -16.56
CA LYS A 74 -12.01 3.29 -16.67
C LYS A 74 -12.97 2.81 -15.57
N LYS A 75 -13.09 1.48 -15.40
CA LYS A 75 -13.91 0.87 -14.35
C LYS A 75 -13.51 1.37 -12.96
N LEU A 76 -12.20 1.40 -12.67
CA LEU A 76 -11.68 1.87 -11.39
C LEU A 76 -11.91 3.38 -11.17
N GLN A 77 -11.96 4.19 -12.24
CA GLN A 77 -12.28 5.62 -12.12
C GLN A 77 -13.76 5.90 -11.88
N GLU A 78 -14.65 5.00 -12.29
CA GLU A 78 -16.10 5.10 -12.07
C GLU A 78 -16.48 4.66 -10.65
N HIS A 79 -15.79 3.64 -10.12
CA HIS A 79 -16.12 3.02 -8.83
C HIS A 79 -15.32 3.58 -7.64
N ILE A 80 -14.13 4.13 -7.88
CA ILE A 80 -13.23 4.59 -6.82
C ILE A 80 -13.07 6.10 -6.87
N SER A 81 -13.08 6.73 -5.69
CA SER A 81 -12.78 8.16 -5.55
C SER A 81 -11.47 8.53 -6.28
N PRO A 82 -11.44 9.65 -7.03
CA PRO A 82 -10.22 10.13 -7.68
C PRO A 82 -9.08 10.44 -6.69
N ASN A 83 -9.39 10.54 -5.39
CA ASN A 83 -8.41 10.75 -4.33
C ASN A 83 -7.73 9.47 -3.81
N HIS A 84 -8.12 8.29 -4.30
CA HIS A 84 -7.54 7.02 -3.87
C HIS A 84 -6.03 6.94 -4.13
N SER A 85 -5.27 6.62 -3.09
CA SER A 85 -3.81 6.63 -3.08
C SER A 85 -3.20 5.69 -4.13
N GLN A 86 -3.74 4.47 -4.25
CA GLN A 86 -3.26 3.49 -5.22
C GLN A 86 -3.53 3.92 -6.66
N LEU A 87 -4.70 4.51 -6.93
CA LEU A 87 -5.05 4.99 -8.28
C LEU A 87 -4.13 6.15 -8.71
N LYS A 88 -3.84 7.07 -7.78
CA LYS A 88 -2.84 8.15 -8.00
C LYS A 88 -1.46 7.57 -8.29
N ARG A 89 -1.03 6.54 -7.56
CA ARG A 89 0.28 5.89 -7.78
C ARG A 89 0.38 5.26 -9.17
N ILE A 90 -0.64 4.51 -9.58
CA ILE A 90 -0.72 3.89 -10.91
C ILE A 90 -0.70 4.96 -12.01
N LYS A 91 -1.52 6.00 -11.91
CA LYS A 91 -1.54 7.12 -12.87
C LYS A 91 -0.15 7.76 -13.02
N ARG A 92 0.56 8.03 -11.91
CA ARG A 92 1.92 8.56 -11.96
C ARG A 92 2.90 7.61 -12.67
N SER A 93 2.78 6.30 -12.44
CA SER A 93 3.64 5.29 -13.10
C SER A 93 3.41 5.28 -14.61
N VAL A 94 2.14 5.29 -15.03
CA VAL A 94 1.75 5.33 -16.45
C VAL A 94 2.24 6.61 -17.14
N GLU A 95 2.05 7.77 -16.51
CA GLU A 95 2.52 9.04 -17.07
C GLU A 95 4.05 9.09 -17.20
N ARG A 96 4.78 8.53 -16.24
CA ARG A 96 6.24 8.38 -16.33
C ARG A 96 6.64 7.48 -17.50
N LEU A 97 5.98 6.34 -17.68
CA LEU A 97 6.27 5.43 -18.80
C LEU A 97 5.99 6.06 -20.16
N LYS A 98 4.88 6.81 -20.30
CA LYS A 98 4.56 7.56 -21.52
C LYS A 98 5.65 8.59 -21.84
N ARG A 99 6.10 9.36 -20.83
CA ARG A 99 7.18 10.34 -21.00
C ARG A 99 8.48 9.67 -21.44
N LEU A 100 8.86 8.55 -20.82
CA LEU A 100 10.05 7.79 -21.21
C LEU A 100 9.96 7.28 -22.65
N LYS A 101 8.81 6.75 -23.07
CA LYS A 101 8.57 6.34 -24.46
C LYS A 101 8.69 7.53 -25.42
N GLY A 102 8.13 8.69 -25.07
CA GLY A 102 8.23 9.91 -25.89
C GLY A 102 9.63 10.53 -25.97
N ILE A 103 10.50 10.28 -24.97
CA ILE A 103 11.92 10.66 -25.01
C ILE A 103 12.72 9.72 -25.93
N LEU A 104 12.38 8.43 -25.98
CA LEU A 104 13.05 7.43 -26.81
C LEU A 104 12.71 7.50 -28.31
N THR A 105 11.63 8.21 -28.69
CA THR A 105 11.20 8.36 -30.10
C THR A 105 11.61 9.71 -30.72
N ARG A 106 12.45 10.50 -30.06
CA ARG A 106 13.06 11.74 -30.57
C ARG A 106 14.55 11.54 -30.78
#